data_AF-A0A8D5FYP4-F1
#
_entry.id   AF-A0A8D5FYP4-F1
#
_cell.length_a   1.000
_cell.length_b   1.000
_cell.length_c   1.000
_cell.angle_alpha   90.00
_cell.angle_beta   90.00
_cell.angle_gamma   90.00
#
_symmetry.space_group_name_H-M   'P 1'
#
loop_
_entity.id
_entity.type
_entity.pdbx_description
1 polymer ?
#
loop_
_entity_poly.entity_id
_entity_poly.type
_entity_poly.pdbx_seq_one_letter_code
_entity_poly.pdbx_strand_id
1 'polypeptide(L)'
;MTENSIDEKKQTEDEALREHINARSREVLKRLPAMGPILMLYMQSSHRRHHFISDLEWLLLPPLVNKQCKLYMKDEYPISFASWAFLSEAAEKRLFENGGRLRPDDWNSGNSLWIIDIVAPFGGIENMLEDIRKNEFPDQVVHLVVPDPKTGGITAREMAPFQGNRSKKTENEPGKTH
;
A
#
# COMPACT_ATOMS: atom_id res chain seq x y z
N MET A 1 22.35 -12.16 46.62
CA MET A 1 21.04 -12.58 46.06
C MET A 1 20.58 -11.69 44.90
N THR A 2 21.21 -10.54 44.63
CA THR A 2 20.81 -9.60 43.55
C THR A 2 21.45 -9.91 42.19
N GLU A 3 22.63 -10.53 42.15
CA GLU A 3 23.40 -10.76 40.93
C GLU A 3 22.78 -11.81 40.00
N ASN A 4 22.27 -12.91 40.55
CA ASN A 4 21.61 -13.98 39.78
C ASN A 4 20.29 -13.51 39.11
N SER A 5 19.57 -12.60 39.76
CA SER A 5 18.31 -12.05 39.24
C SER A 5 18.53 -11.06 38.09
N ILE A 6 19.69 -10.40 38.05
CA ILE A 6 20.05 -9.48 36.95
C ILE A 6 20.46 -10.29 35.71
N ASP A 7 21.19 -11.39 35.90
CA ASP A 7 21.65 -12.25 34.80
C ASP A 7 20.49 -13.03 34.15
N GLU A 8 19.57 -13.57 34.95
CA GLU A 8 18.34 -14.23 34.47
C GLU A 8 17.45 -13.26 33.67
N LYS A 9 17.31 -12.02 34.15
CA LYS A 9 16.51 -10.99 33.47
C LYS A 9 17.12 -10.60 32.13
N LYS A 10 18.44 -10.42 32.08
CA LYS A 10 19.18 -10.10 30.85
C LYS A 10 19.11 -11.25 29.83
N GLN A 11 19.21 -12.49 30.28
CA GLN A 11 19.10 -13.66 29.42
C GLN A 11 17.68 -13.82 28.83
N THR A 12 16.65 -13.51 29.63
CA THR A 12 15.25 -13.50 29.18
C THR A 12 14.99 -12.37 28.16
N GLU A 13 15.55 -11.17 28.38
CA GLU A 13 15.47 -10.04 27.45
C GLU A 13 16.15 -10.35 26.10
N ASP A 14 17.33 -10.98 26.13
CA ASP A 14 18.06 -11.42 24.92
C ASP A 14 17.33 -12.52 24.14
N GLU A 15 16.70 -13.47 24.83
CA GLU A 15 15.90 -14.53 24.20
C GLU A 15 14.63 -13.97 23.55
N ALA A 16 13.90 -13.11 24.26
CA ALA A 16 12.72 -12.42 23.73
C ALA A 16 13.06 -11.57 22.49
N LEU A 17 14.20 -10.87 22.49
CA LEU A 17 14.68 -10.11 21.34
C LEU A 17 14.97 -11.03 20.14
N ARG A 18 15.66 -12.15 20.36
CA ARG A 18 15.96 -13.15 19.30
C ARG A 18 14.70 -13.75 18.72
N GLU A 19 13.74 -14.13 19.56
CA GLU A 19 12.45 -14.63 19.11
C GLU A 19 11.70 -13.60 18.27
N HIS A 20 11.68 -12.34 18.71
CA HIS A 20 11.04 -11.25 17.97
C HIS A 20 11.69 -11.04 16.60
N ILE A 21 13.03 -11.02 16.53
CA ILE A 21 13.77 -10.94 15.26
C ILE A 21 13.41 -12.12 14.35
N ASN A 22 13.43 -13.35 14.88
CA ASN A 22 13.10 -14.55 14.12
C ASN A 22 11.65 -14.56 13.61
N ALA A 23 10.70 -14.10 14.42
CA ALA A 23 9.30 -14.00 14.03
C ALA A 23 9.12 -12.98 12.90
N ARG A 24 9.75 -11.81 13.01
CA ARG A 24 9.74 -10.77 11.97
C ARG A 24 10.37 -11.28 10.67
N SER A 25 11.53 -11.94 10.74
CA SER A 25 12.18 -12.53 9.57
C SER A 25 11.30 -13.57 8.87
N ARG A 26 10.62 -14.44 9.62
CA ARG A 26 9.70 -15.42 9.04
C ARG A 26 8.51 -14.76 8.34
N GLU A 27 7.99 -13.66 8.87
CA GLU A 27 6.88 -12.96 8.23
C GLU A 27 7.31 -12.38 6.88
N VAL A 28 8.50 -11.79 6.79
CA VAL A 28 9.07 -11.32 5.51
C VAL A 28 9.20 -12.48 4.51
N LEU A 29 9.75 -13.63 4.94
CA LEU A 29 9.94 -14.79 4.08
C LEU A 29 8.63 -15.31 3.46
N LYS A 30 7.53 -15.28 4.21
CA LYS A 30 6.20 -15.69 3.70
C LYS A 30 5.68 -14.79 2.57
N ARG A 31 6.19 -13.56 2.47
CA ARG A 31 5.77 -12.60 1.45
C ARG A 31 6.58 -12.68 0.16
N LEU A 32 7.81 -13.20 0.23
CA LEU A 32 8.70 -13.31 -0.92
C LEU A 32 8.07 -13.99 -2.15
N PRO A 33 7.26 -15.06 -2.03
CA PRO A 33 6.62 -15.67 -3.21
C PRO A 33 5.77 -14.71 -4.03
N ALA A 34 5.12 -13.72 -3.39
CA ALA A 34 4.30 -12.72 -4.07
C ALA A 34 5.14 -11.73 -4.90
N MET A 35 6.45 -11.59 -4.61
CA MET A 35 7.33 -10.70 -5.39
C MET A 35 7.50 -11.18 -6.83
N GLY A 36 7.56 -12.50 -7.08
CA GLY A 36 7.80 -13.06 -8.42
C GLY A 36 6.82 -12.53 -9.49
N PRO A 37 5.50 -12.68 -9.30
CA PRO A 37 4.51 -12.12 -10.21
C PRO A 37 4.58 -10.59 -10.36
N ILE A 38 4.85 -9.87 -9.26
CA ILE A 38 4.99 -8.39 -9.29
C ILE A 38 6.21 -7.99 -10.14
N LEU A 39 7.33 -8.71 -10.01
CA LEU A 39 8.53 -8.48 -10.81
C LEU A 39 8.29 -8.74 -12.29
N MET A 40 7.47 -9.74 -12.63
CA MET A 40 7.06 -9.97 -14.03
C MET A 40 6.34 -8.74 -14.60
N LEU A 41 5.42 -8.15 -13.83
CA LEU A 41 4.73 -6.91 -14.22
C LEU A 41 5.69 -5.72 -14.36
N TYR A 42 6.65 -5.58 -13.44
CA TYR A 42 7.69 -4.55 -13.50
C TYR A 42 8.53 -4.66 -14.77
N MET A 43 8.96 -5.87 -15.13
CA MET A 43 9.75 -6.14 -16.34
C MET A 43 9.01 -5.77 -17.63
N GLN A 44 7.67 -5.85 -17.61
CA GLN A 44 6.80 -5.55 -18.74
C GLN A 44 6.35 -4.07 -18.79
N SER A 45 6.58 -3.30 -17.71
CA SER A 45 6.20 -1.88 -17.63
C SER A 45 7.35 -0.98 -18.05
N SER A 46 7.14 -0.16 -19.10
CA SER A 46 8.16 0.75 -19.64
C SER A 46 8.73 1.73 -18.60
N HIS A 47 7.90 2.15 -17.63
CA HIS A 47 8.27 3.11 -16.59
C HIS A 47 8.83 2.46 -15.33
N ARG A 48 8.74 1.12 -15.20
CA ARG A 48 9.20 0.39 -14.00
C ARG A 48 10.30 -0.62 -14.27
N ARG A 49 10.59 -0.98 -15.52
CA ARG A 49 11.59 -2.01 -15.88
C ARG A 49 13.05 -1.68 -15.54
N HIS A 50 13.37 -0.42 -15.22
CA HIS A 50 14.74 0.05 -14.98
C HIS A 50 15.06 0.29 -13.49
N HIS A 51 14.26 -0.27 -12.57
CA HIS A 51 14.60 -0.22 -11.14
C HIS A 51 15.83 -1.09 -10.85
N PHE A 52 16.68 -0.63 -9.93
CA PHE A 52 17.76 -1.46 -9.42
C PHE A 52 17.17 -2.56 -8.53
N ILE A 53 17.83 -3.73 -8.49
CA ILE A 53 17.41 -4.83 -7.62
C ILE A 53 17.35 -4.38 -6.15
N SER A 54 18.27 -3.53 -5.74
CA SER A 54 18.29 -2.93 -4.39
C SER A 54 17.05 -2.09 -4.08
N ASP A 55 16.40 -1.49 -5.08
CA ASP A 55 15.20 -0.68 -4.86
C ASP A 55 13.97 -1.56 -4.56
N LEU A 56 13.99 -2.83 -4.98
CA LEU A 56 12.85 -3.74 -4.84
C LEU A 56 12.54 -4.06 -3.38
N GLU A 57 13.58 -4.19 -2.54
CA GLU A 57 13.40 -4.38 -1.10
C GLU A 57 12.55 -3.25 -0.53
N TRP A 58 12.92 -2.02 -0.86
CA TRP A 58 12.28 -0.81 -0.38
C TRP A 58 10.87 -0.61 -0.96
N LEU A 59 10.67 -0.95 -2.24
CA LEU A 59 9.40 -0.74 -2.94
C LEU A 59 8.36 -1.82 -2.62
N LEU A 60 8.80 -3.08 -2.44
CA LEU A 60 7.90 -4.22 -2.37
C LEU A 60 7.76 -4.80 -0.96
N LEU A 61 8.81 -4.78 -0.11
CA LEU A 61 8.67 -5.38 1.23
C LEU A 61 7.68 -4.64 2.13
N PRO A 62 7.74 -3.30 2.29
CA PRO A 62 6.81 -2.63 3.19
C PRO A 62 5.33 -2.87 2.85
N PRO A 63 4.86 -2.76 1.58
CA PRO A 63 3.46 -3.05 1.28
C PRO A 63 3.10 -4.52 1.46
N LEU A 64 4.00 -5.44 1.10
CA LEU A 64 3.74 -6.86 1.23
C LEU A 64 3.61 -7.29 2.70
N VAL A 65 4.49 -6.79 3.57
CA VAL A 65 4.48 -7.08 5.01
C VAL A 65 3.25 -6.43 5.67
N ASN A 66 2.93 -5.20 5.31
CA ASN A 66 1.77 -4.48 5.87
C ASN A 66 0.43 -4.92 5.25
N LYS A 67 0.45 -5.81 4.25
CA LYS A 67 -0.73 -6.19 3.44
C LYS A 67 -1.41 -4.99 2.79
N GLN A 68 -0.62 -3.99 2.40
CA GLN A 68 -1.07 -2.75 1.77
C GLN A 68 -0.79 -2.77 0.27
N CYS A 69 -1.17 -3.88 -0.38
CA CYS A 69 -1.08 -4.02 -1.81
C CYS A 69 -2.08 -5.06 -2.32
N LYS A 70 -2.37 -4.97 -3.61
CA LYS A 70 -3.23 -5.90 -4.31
C LYS A 70 -2.60 -6.29 -5.63
N LEU A 71 -2.50 -7.59 -5.86
CA LEU A 71 -2.09 -8.20 -7.12
C LEU A 71 -3.34 -8.75 -7.80
N TYR A 72 -3.59 -8.33 -9.03
CA TYR A 72 -4.69 -8.80 -9.85
C TYR A 72 -4.19 -9.90 -10.76
N MET A 73 -4.83 -11.06 -10.66
CA MET A 73 -4.53 -12.25 -11.46
C MET A 73 -5.67 -12.51 -12.41
N LYS A 74 -5.35 -12.98 -13.62
CA LYS A 74 -6.28 -13.64 -14.53
C LYS A 74 -5.75 -15.04 -14.74
N ASP A 75 -6.48 -16.02 -14.21
CA ASP A 75 -5.97 -17.38 -14.04
C ASP A 75 -4.60 -17.35 -13.33
N GLU A 76 -3.57 -17.96 -13.90
CA GLU A 76 -2.20 -17.99 -13.36
C GLU A 76 -1.36 -16.77 -13.77
N TYR A 77 -1.92 -15.80 -14.50
CA TYR A 77 -1.17 -14.68 -15.07
C TYR A 77 -1.40 -13.37 -14.30
N PRO A 78 -0.36 -12.69 -13.81
CA PRO A 78 -0.52 -11.38 -13.19
C PRO A 78 -0.84 -10.33 -14.25
N ILE A 79 -1.82 -9.47 -13.95
CA ILE A 79 -2.35 -8.46 -14.89
C ILE A 79 -1.98 -7.04 -14.42
N SER A 80 -2.17 -6.76 -13.13
CA SER A 80 -1.82 -5.48 -12.55
C SER A 80 -1.49 -5.60 -11.07
N PHE A 81 -0.78 -4.62 -10.55
CA PHE A 81 -0.40 -4.50 -9.15
C PHE A 81 -0.60 -3.07 -8.69
N ALA A 82 -1.09 -2.92 -7.46
CA ALA A 82 -1.11 -1.63 -6.77
C ALA A 82 -0.61 -1.78 -5.34
N SER A 83 0.05 -0.76 -4.83
CA SER A 83 0.38 -0.63 -3.40
C SER A 83 -0.09 0.71 -2.85
N TRP A 84 -0.38 0.73 -1.56
CA TRP A 84 -0.84 1.93 -0.87
C TRP A 84 -0.22 2.09 0.52
N ALA A 85 -0.35 3.29 1.07
CA ALA A 85 0.12 3.64 2.39
C ALA A 85 -0.92 4.50 3.12
N PHE A 86 -0.91 4.41 4.45
CA PHE A 86 -1.66 5.31 5.32
C PHE A 86 -0.68 6.29 5.97
N LEU A 87 -0.70 7.53 5.52
CA LEU A 87 0.29 8.53 5.87
C LEU A 87 -0.23 9.48 6.96
N SER A 88 0.70 9.89 7.83
CA SER A 88 0.57 11.11 8.62
C SER A 88 0.91 12.33 7.77
N GLU A 89 0.46 13.52 8.17
CA GLU A 89 0.81 14.78 7.51
C GLU A 89 2.33 14.97 7.35
N ALA A 90 3.11 14.59 8.37
CA ALA A 90 4.57 14.65 8.32
C ALA A 90 5.16 13.69 7.28
N ALA A 91 4.57 12.50 7.12
CA ALA A 91 4.99 11.53 6.11
C ALA A 91 4.59 11.97 4.69
N GLU A 92 3.41 12.58 4.52
CA GLU A 92 2.99 13.18 3.25
C GLU A 92 3.95 14.24 2.79
N LYS A 93 4.33 15.18 3.67
CA LYS A 93 5.30 16.22 3.32
C LYS A 93 6.62 15.60 2.84
N ARG A 94 7.13 14.59 3.56
CA ARG A 94 8.34 13.84 3.17
C ARG A 94 8.19 13.10 1.84
N LEU A 95 7.00 12.57 1.53
CA LEU A 95 6.74 11.89 0.26
C LEU A 95 7.01 12.83 -0.92
N PHE A 96 6.52 14.08 -0.84
CA PHE A 96 6.74 15.10 -1.85
C PHE A 96 8.19 15.58 -1.91
N GLU A 97 8.83 15.79 -0.76
CA GLU A 97 10.24 16.19 -0.68
C GLU A 97 11.22 15.14 -1.24
N ASN A 98 10.89 13.85 -1.10
CA ASN A 98 11.74 12.72 -1.51
C ASN A 98 11.38 12.15 -2.89
N GLY A 99 10.63 12.88 -3.72
CA GLY A 99 10.29 12.46 -5.09
C GLY A 99 9.44 11.19 -5.14
N GLY A 100 8.54 11.00 -4.17
CA GLY A 100 7.58 9.90 -4.14
C GLY A 100 8.06 8.65 -3.40
N ARG A 101 9.18 8.73 -2.67
CA ARG A 101 9.74 7.61 -1.89
C ARG A 101 9.37 7.73 -0.40
N LEU A 102 8.75 6.68 0.15
CA LEU A 102 8.42 6.56 1.56
C LEU A 102 9.49 5.82 2.35
N ARG A 103 9.70 6.17 3.63
CA ARG A 103 10.44 5.30 4.57
C ARG A 103 9.58 4.11 4.98
N PRO A 104 10.15 2.96 5.36
CA PRO A 104 9.40 1.80 5.82
C PRO A 104 8.36 2.14 6.91
N ASP A 105 8.76 2.94 7.90
CA ASP A 105 7.89 3.33 9.02
C ASP A 105 6.78 4.32 8.62
N ASP A 106 6.92 5.00 7.47
CA ASP A 106 5.92 5.95 6.99
C ASP A 106 4.69 5.25 6.40
N TRP A 107 4.82 4.00 5.93
CA TRP A 107 3.77 3.27 5.20
C TRP A 107 2.45 3.11 5.96
N ASN A 108 2.48 3.15 7.29
CA ASN A 108 1.31 3.03 8.15
C ASN A 108 1.38 4.03 9.32
N SER A 109 1.77 5.27 9.01
CA SER A 109 2.02 6.33 10.00
C SER A 109 0.80 7.19 10.33
N GLY A 110 -0.30 7.07 9.60
CA GLY A 110 -1.51 7.87 9.82
C GLY A 110 -2.76 7.27 9.19
N ASN A 111 -3.67 8.13 8.73
CA ASN A 111 -4.98 7.72 8.19
C ASN A 111 -5.21 8.16 6.74
N SER A 112 -4.30 8.95 6.17
CA SER A 112 -4.48 9.46 4.82
C SER A 112 -4.04 8.41 3.80
N LEU A 113 -4.95 7.98 2.94
CA LEU A 113 -4.72 6.90 2.00
C LEU A 113 -4.05 7.40 0.72
N TRP A 114 -2.86 6.86 0.44
CA TRP A 114 -2.07 7.17 -0.75
C TRP A 114 -1.76 5.92 -1.56
N ILE A 115 -2.05 5.95 -2.87
CA ILE A 115 -1.51 4.95 -3.80
C ILE A 115 -0.07 5.31 -4.11
N ILE A 116 0.84 4.38 -3.82
CA ILE A 116 2.30 4.55 -3.94
C ILE A 116 2.82 3.95 -5.24
N ASP A 117 2.23 2.84 -5.66
CA ASP A 117 2.60 2.18 -6.91
C ASP A 117 1.37 1.66 -7.65
N ILE A 118 1.43 1.79 -8.98
CA ILE A 118 0.49 1.27 -9.96
C ILE A 118 1.34 0.68 -11.07
N VAL A 119 1.22 -0.63 -11.27
CA VAL A 119 1.88 -1.35 -12.36
C VAL A 119 0.84 -2.12 -13.13
N ALA A 120 0.48 -1.61 -14.30
CA ALA A 120 -0.51 -2.19 -15.19
C ALA A 120 0.02 -2.15 -16.64
N PRO A 121 0.99 -3.01 -17.00
CA PRO A 121 1.69 -2.95 -18.30
C PRO A 121 0.75 -3.18 -19.49
N PHE A 122 -0.44 -3.76 -19.26
CA PHE A 122 -1.45 -4.04 -20.27
C PHE A 122 -2.60 -3.01 -20.26
N GLY A 123 -2.46 -1.90 -19.52
CA GLY A 123 -3.53 -0.92 -19.31
C GLY A 123 -4.53 -1.36 -18.23
N GLY A 124 -5.68 -0.68 -18.16
CA GLY A 124 -6.74 -0.97 -17.18
C GLY A 124 -6.54 -0.32 -15.81
N ILE A 125 -5.75 0.76 -15.74
CA ILE A 125 -5.50 1.50 -14.50
C ILE A 125 -6.82 2.03 -13.91
N GLU A 126 -7.71 2.54 -14.74
CA GLU A 126 -9.00 3.11 -14.33
C GLU A 126 -9.88 2.05 -13.66
N ASN A 127 -9.98 0.86 -14.24
CA ASN A 127 -10.73 -0.26 -13.69
C ASN A 127 -10.14 -0.71 -12.35
N MET A 128 -8.80 -0.75 -12.26
CA MET A 128 -8.10 -1.10 -11.02
C MET A 128 -8.35 -0.06 -9.92
N LEU A 129 -8.29 1.23 -10.24
CA LEU A 129 -8.55 2.30 -9.29
C LEU A 129 -10.03 2.35 -8.87
N GLU A 130 -10.95 2.01 -9.76
CA GLU A 130 -12.36 1.83 -9.43
C GLU A 130 -12.55 0.63 -8.48
N ASP A 131 -11.93 -0.51 -8.76
CA ASP A 131 -11.97 -1.69 -7.90
C ASP A 131 -11.43 -1.38 -6.49
N ILE A 132 -10.27 -0.73 -6.40
CA ILE A 132 -9.68 -0.32 -5.11
C ILE A 132 -10.64 0.59 -4.36
N ARG A 133 -11.16 1.64 -5.01
CA ARG A 133 -12.11 2.55 -4.37
C ARG A 133 -13.39 1.84 -3.97
N LYS A 134 -13.88 0.87 -4.73
CA LYS A 134 -15.15 0.20 -4.46
C LYS A 134 -15.04 -0.88 -3.39
N ASN A 135 -13.99 -1.70 -3.46
CA ASN A 135 -13.90 -2.96 -2.72
C ASN A 135 -12.91 -2.90 -1.56
N GLU A 136 -11.86 -2.07 -1.65
CA GLU A 136 -10.90 -1.90 -0.55
C GLU A 136 -11.24 -0.66 0.29
N PHE A 137 -11.63 0.45 -0.35
CA PHE A 137 -11.78 1.76 0.31
C PHE A 137 -13.04 2.56 -0.12
N PRO A 138 -14.26 1.99 0.03
CA PRO A 138 -15.52 2.60 -0.42
C PRO A 138 -15.75 4.02 0.12
N ASP A 139 -15.34 4.25 1.38
CA ASP A 139 -15.67 5.47 2.12
C ASP A 139 -14.46 6.42 2.30
N GLN A 140 -13.32 6.15 1.67
CA GLN A 140 -12.11 6.97 1.81
C GLN A 140 -11.79 7.77 0.55
N VAL A 141 -11.24 8.97 0.76
CA VAL A 141 -10.56 9.71 -0.31
C VAL A 141 -9.26 8.99 -0.63
N VAL A 142 -9.01 8.75 -1.91
CA VAL A 142 -7.78 8.12 -2.38
C VAL A 142 -6.90 9.18 -3.03
N HIS A 143 -5.68 9.33 -2.54
CA HIS A 143 -4.67 10.21 -3.12
C HIS A 143 -3.72 9.40 -4.01
N LEU A 144 -3.27 10.00 -5.11
CA LEU A 144 -2.21 9.44 -5.94
C LEU A 144 -1.10 10.45 -6.11
N VAL A 145 0.14 9.95 -6.10
CA VAL A 145 1.29 10.69 -6.58
C VAL A 145 1.32 10.60 -8.10
N VAL A 146 1.29 11.74 -8.79
CA VAL A 146 1.40 11.81 -10.24
C VAL A 146 2.57 12.72 -10.64
N PRO A 147 3.31 12.40 -11.71
CA PRO A 147 4.33 13.30 -12.22
C PRO A 147 3.73 14.66 -12.59
N ASP A 148 4.39 15.75 -12.20
CA ASP A 148 4.01 17.08 -12.63
C ASP A 148 4.61 17.35 -14.02
N PRO A 149 3.79 17.52 -15.07
CA PRO A 149 4.28 17.74 -16.42
C PRO A 149 5.00 19.10 -16.59
N LYS A 150 4.82 20.04 -15.66
CA LYS A 150 5.42 21.38 -15.72
C LYS A 150 6.77 21.44 -15.02
N THR A 151 6.86 20.85 -13.83
CA THR A 151 8.05 20.96 -12.97
C THR A 151 8.96 19.73 -13.05
N GLY A 152 8.46 18.60 -13.56
CA GLY A 152 9.15 17.30 -13.51
C GLY A 152 9.18 16.69 -12.10
N GLY A 153 8.61 17.37 -11.10
CA GLY A 153 8.40 16.85 -9.76
C GLY A 153 7.17 15.95 -9.68
N ILE A 154 6.57 15.90 -8.49
CA ILE A 154 5.34 15.14 -8.25
C ILE A 154 4.26 16.04 -7.65
N THR A 155 3.01 15.77 -8.01
CA THR A 155 1.81 16.44 -7.48
C THR A 155 0.81 15.40 -6.97
N ALA A 156 -0.14 15.85 -6.16
CA ALA A 156 -1.23 15.03 -5.67
C ALA A 156 -2.41 15.06 -6.65
N ARG A 157 -3.00 13.89 -6.91
CA ARG A 157 -4.34 13.79 -7.48
C ARG A 157 -5.26 13.14 -6.46
N GLU A 158 -6.37 13.80 -6.17
CA GLU A 158 -7.42 13.26 -5.31
C GLU A 158 -8.48 12.53 -6.13
N MET A 159 -8.99 11.44 -5.57
CA MET A 159 -10.18 10.76 -6.04
C MET A 159 -11.18 10.66 -4.89
N ALA A 160 -12.38 11.18 -5.14
CA ALA A 160 -13.47 11.08 -4.19
C ALA A 160 -13.80 9.61 -3.87
N PRO A 161 -14.35 9.35 -2.65
CA PRO A 161 -14.85 8.03 -2.27
C PRO A 161 -15.78 7.43 -3.32
N PHE A 162 -15.87 6.10 -3.36
CA PHE A 162 -16.71 5.43 -4.34
C PHE A 162 -18.19 5.78 -4.11
N GLN A 163 -18.74 6.55 -5.04
CA GLN A 163 -20.18 6.81 -5.08
C GLN A 163 -20.86 5.64 -5.80
N GLY A 164 -21.01 4.51 -5.10
CA GLY A 164 -21.95 3.47 -5.53
C GLY A 164 -23.33 4.09 -5.69
N ASN A 165 -24.11 3.61 -6.67
CA ASN A 165 -25.40 4.17 -7.07
C ASN A 165 -26.33 4.43 -5.86
N ARG A 166 -26.23 5.62 -5.25
CA ARG A 166 -27.06 6.11 -4.14
C ARG A 166 -28.34 6.74 -4.69
N SER A 167 -28.85 6.23 -5.81
CA SER A 167 -30.10 6.70 -6.40
C SER A 167 -31.24 5.70 -6.13
N LYS A 168 -32.28 6.23 -5.45
CA LYS A 168 -33.59 5.66 -5.08
C LYS A 168 -33.73 4.95 -3.72
N LYS A 169 -33.55 5.73 -2.66
CA LYS A 169 -34.52 5.75 -1.55
C LYS A 169 -34.95 7.21 -1.32
N THR A 170 -35.69 7.77 -2.27
CA THR A 170 -36.56 8.92 -2.04
C THR A 170 -37.99 8.42 -2.13
N GLU A 171 -38.77 8.77 -1.10
CA GLU A 171 -40.23 8.86 -1.10
C GLU A 171 -41.00 7.55 -1.25
N ASN A 172 -41.34 6.95 -0.10
CA ASN A 172 -42.70 6.47 0.13
C ASN A 172 -43.22 7.21 1.36
N GLU A 173 -43.75 8.43 1.15
CA GLU A 173 -44.77 8.97 2.04
C GLU A 173 -46.05 8.16 1.87
N PRO A 174 -46.63 7.56 2.93
CA PRO A 174 -47.98 7.05 2.85
C PRO A 174 -48.98 8.16 3.18
N GLY A 175 -49.74 8.56 2.17
CA GLY A 175 -51.18 8.78 2.34
C GLY A 175 -51.65 10.22 2.59
N LYS A 176 -51.99 10.92 1.51
CA LYS A 176 -53.19 11.78 1.46
C LYS A 176 -54.11 11.31 0.34
N THR A 177 -55.28 10.79 0.73
CA THR A 177 -56.54 10.57 -0.01
C THR A 177 -57.45 9.87 1.03
N HIS A 178 -58.64 10.30 1.42
CA HIS A 178 -59.59 11.32 0.99
C HIS A 178 -60.29 11.88 2.24
#